data_AF-A0A968H3K4-F1
#
_entry.id   AF-A0A968H3K4-F1
#
_cell.length_a   1.000
_cell.length_b   1.000
_cell.length_c   1.000
_cell.angle_alpha   90.00
_cell.angle_beta   90.00
_cell.angle_gamma   90.00
#
_symmetry.space_group_name_H-M   'P 1'
#
loop_
_entity.id
_entity.type
_entity.pdbx_description
1 polymer ?
#
loop_
_entity_poly.entity_id
_entity_poly.type
_entity_poly.pdbx_seq_one_letter_code
_entity_poly.pdbx_strand_id
1 'polypeptide(L)'
;MEGIGIDLEPTIADELAPGATWGVFAALLARQPSDATVVFVGHEPDMSDAAEGITGSHAIRLMEGGLCCVEVEDGRRSGSGVLTVLLDPALYNEQS
;
A
#
# COMPACT_ATOMS: atom_id res chain seq x y z
N MET A 1 9.87 5.41 -20.10
CA MET A 1 9.50 4.55 -18.97
C MET A 1 8.17 3.96 -19.34
N GLU A 2 8.16 2.69 -19.76
CA GLU A 2 6.95 2.00 -20.19
C GLU A 2 6.18 1.63 -18.91
N GLY A 3 5.02 2.27 -18.70
CA GLY A 3 4.17 1.99 -17.54
C GLY A 3 3.56 0.59 -17.64
N ILE A 4 2.98 0.12 -16.54
CA ILE A 4 2.34 -1.21 -16.37
C ILE A 4 1.09 -1.45 -17.27
N GLY A 5 0.90 -0.70 -18.36
CA GLY A 5 -0.18 -0.91 -19.34
C GLY A 5 -1.58 -0.65 -18.80
N ILE A 6 -1.70 0.01 -17.64
CA ILE A 6 -2.97 0.34 -17.03
C ILE A 6 -3.41 1.70 -17.61
N ASP A 7 -4.54 1.73 -18.32
CA ASP A 7 -5.19 2.95 -18.82
C ASP A 7 -5.90 3.67 -17.66
N LEU A 8 -5.13 4.07 -16.66
CA LEU A 8 -5.62 4.72 -15.46
C LEU A 8 -4.63 5.81 -15.05
N GLU A 9 -5.05 7.07 -15.18
CA GLU A 9 -4.25 8.19 -14.73
C GLU A 9 -4.16 8.15 -13.19
N PRO A 10 -2.94 8.11 -12.62
CA PRO A 10 -2.79 8.12 -11.16
C PRO A 10 -3.27 9.47 -10.63
N THR A 11 -4.04 9.43 -9.54
CA THR A 11 -4.35 10.64 -8.79
C THR A 11 -3.14 11.01 -7.94
N ILE A 12 -2.57 12.19 -8.17
CA ILE A 12 -1.48 12.70 -7.33
C ILE A 12 -2.06 13.11 -5.97
N ALA A 13 -1.51 12.54 -4.90
CA ALA A 13 -1.83 12.88 -3.52
C ALA A 13 -0.55 13.40 -2.85
N ASP A 14 -0.42 14.73 -2.73
CA ASP A 14 0.73 15.36 -2.09
C ASP A 14 0.90 14.93 -0.61
N GLU A 15 -0.19 14.47 0.02
CA GLU A 15 -0.18 13.93 1.38
C GLU A 15 0.64 12.63 1.52
N LEU A 16 0.95 11.94 0.41
CA LEU A 16 1.82 10.75 0.36
C LEU A 16 3.32 11.09 0.19
N ALA A 17 3.68 12.36 0.27
CA ALA A 17 5.08 12.76 0.36
C ALA A 17 5.79 12.07 1.56
N PRO A 18 7.13 11.90 1.52
CA PRO A 18 7.87 11.23 2.59
C PRO A 18 7.52 11.73 4.00
N GLY A 19 7.28 10.81 4.93
CA GLY A 19 6.78 11.08 6.28
C GLY A 19 5.26 10.95 6.42
N ALA A 20 4.58 10.31 5.46
CA ALA A 20 3.15 10.06 5.53
C ALA A 20 2.81 9.12 6.70
N THR A 21 1.77 9.45 7.46
CA THR A 21 1.35 8.67 8.64
C THR A 21 0.16 7.77 8.32
N TRP A 22 -0.09 6.73 9.12
CA TRP A 22 -1.31 5.92 9.04
C TRP A 22 -2.60 6.76 8.93
N GLY A 23 -2.68 7.89 9.64
CA GLY A 23 -3.83 8.80 9.56
C GLY A 23 -4.08 9.37 8.17
N VAL A 24 -3.02 9.61 7.40
CA VAL A 24 -3.10 10.03 5.98
C VAL A 24 -3.69 8.90 5.14
N PHE A 25 -3.16 7.68 5.25
CA PHE A 25 -3.68 6.52 4.51
C PHE A 25 -5.15 6.24 4.84
N ALA A 26 -5.52 6.28 6.12
CA ALA A 26 -6.90 6.11 6.56
C ALA A 26 -7.82 7.19 5.96
N ALA A 27 -7.38 8.44 5.90
CA ALA A 27 -8.13 9.53 5.28
C ALA A 27 -8.28 9.34 3.76
N LEU A 28 -7.22 8.91 3.06
CA LEU A 28 -7.26 8.62 1.64
C LEU A 28 -8.16 7.43 1.32
N LEU A 29 -8.10 6.36 2.12
CA LEU A 29 -8.98 5.20 2.04
C LEU A 29 -10.44 5.57 2.27
N ALA A 30 -10.74 6.49 3.21
CA ALA A 30 -12.10 6.95 3.48
C ALA A 30 -12.72 7.76 2.33
N ARG A 31 -11.90 8.31 1.41
CA ARG A 31 -12.38 9.00 0.20
C ARG A 31 -12.86 8.04 -0.90
N GLN A 32 -12.55 6.75 -0.80
CA GLN A 32 -12.83 5.76 -1.85
C GLN A 32 -14.12 4.99 -1.56
N PRO A 33 -14.88 4.57 -2.60
CA PRO A 33 -16.03 3.65 -2.43
C PRO A 33 -15.64 2.41 -1.63
N SER A 34 -16.55 1.85 -0.83
CA SER A 34 -16.25 0.73 0.08
C SER A 34 -15.78 -0.54 -0.64
N ASP A 35 -16.19 -0.74 -1.88
CA ASP A 35 -15.83 -1.86 -2.77
C ASP A 35 -14.65 -1.56 -3.70
N ALA A 36 -14.01 -0.39 -3.58
CA ALA A 36 -12.90 -0.02 -4.44
C ALA A 36 -11.61 -0.79 -4.10
N THR A 37 -10.88 -1.17 -5.15
CA THR A 37 -9.46 -1.56 -5.07
C THR A 37 -8.58 -0.35 -5.28
N VAL A 38 -7.66 -0.10 -4.34
CA VAL A 38 -6.81 1.10 -4.33
C VAL A 38 -5.36 0.66 -4.25
N VAL A 39 -4.50 1.27 -5.07
CA VAL A 39 -3.05 1.10 -4.99
C VAL A 39 -2.46 2.42 -4.52
N PHE A 40 -1.71 2.35 -3.41
CA PHE A 40 -0.87 3.46 -2.97
C PHE A 40 0.55 3.24 -3.45
N VAL A 41 1.18 4.31 -3.93
CA VAL A 41 2.60 4.33 -4.30
C VAL A 41 3.23 5.45 -3.50
N GLY A 42 4.34 5.16 -2.83
CA GLY A 42 5.00 6.12 -1.95
C GLY A 42 6.36 5.63 -1.50
N HIS A 43 6.77 6.07 -0.31
CA HIS A 43 8.12 5.89 0.19
C HIS A 43 8.15 4.98 1.42
N GLU A 44 9.30 4.32 1.62
CA GLU A 44 9.63 3.70 2.90
C GLU A 44 10.13 4.77 3.89
N PRO A 45 9.84 4.63 5.21
CA PRO A 45 9.13 3.51 5.86
C PRO A 45 7.60 3.60 5.80
N ASP A 46 7.05 4.69 5.25
CA ASP A 46 5.62 5.03 5.32
C ASP A 46 4.71 3.91 4.78
N MET A 47 5.10 3.18 3.73
CA MET A 47 4.30 2.07 3.19
C MET A 47 4.29 0.86 4.15
N SER A 48 5.45 0.50 4.72
CA SER A 48 5.54 -0.54 5.76
C SER A 48 4.68 -0.16 6.99
N ASP A 49 4.80 1.07 7.48
CA ASP A 49 4.02 1.57 8.62
C ASP A 49 2.51 1.58 8.31
N ALA A 50 2.11 1.91 7.07
CA ALA A 50 0.72 1.86 6.65
C ALA A 50 0.18 0.43 6.61
N ALA A 51 0.95 -0.51 6.07
CA ALA A 51 0.60 -1.93 6.04
C ALA A 51 0.44 -2.50 7.46
N GLU A 52 1.35 -2.16 8.36
CA GLU A 52 1.24 -2.49 9.79
C GLU A 52 -0.01 -1.87 10.41
N GLY A 53 -0.27 -0.59 10.15
CA GLY A 53 -1.43 0.14 10.64
C GLY A 53 -2.75 -0.51 10.23
N ILE A 54 -2.91 -0.91 8.96
CA ILE A 54 -4.16 -1.51 8.49
C ILE A 54 -4.32 -2.96 8.97
N THR A 55 -3.24 -3.74 9.02
CA THR A 55 -3.30 -5.16 9.41
C THR A 55 -3.26 -5.38 10.92
N GLY A 56 -2.74 -4.41 11.68
CA GLY A 56 -2.45 -4.58 13.11
C GLY A 56 -1.24 -5.49 13.37
N SER A 57 -0.43 -5.74 12.33
CA SER A 57 0.79 -6.53 12.44
C SER A 57 1.86 -5.80 13.25
N HIS A 58 2.75 -6.57 13.88
CA HIS A 58 3.87 -6.00 14.62
C HIS A 58 5.02 -5.54 13.73
N ALA A 59 5.20 -6.18 12.57
CA ALA A 59 6.25 -5.85 11.62
C ALA A 59 5.85 -6.31 10.21
N ILE A 60 5.82 -5.38 9.25
CA ILE A 60 5.78 -5.65 7.81
C ILE A 60 6.95 -4.89 7.19
N ARG A 61 7.68 -5.51 6.26
CA ARG A 61 8.82 -4.88 5.60
C ARG A 61 8.65 -4.96 4.11
N LEU A 62 8.56 -3.81 3.47
CA LEU A 62 8.61 -3.68 2.03
C LEU A 62 10.02 -3.26 1.61
N MET A 63 10.53 -3.92 0.58
CA MET A 63 11.77 -3.51 -0.09
C MET A 63 11.44 -2.45 -1.17
N GLU A 64 12.46 -1.76 -1.68
CA GLU A 64 12.28 -0.86 -2.82
C GLU A 64 11.66 -1.61 -4.01
N GLY A 65 10.55 -1.08 -4.54
CA GLY A 65 9.77 -1.75 -5.59
C GLY A 65 8.92 -2.94 -5.11
N GLY A 66 8.86 -3.17 -3.79
CA GLY A 66 8.00 -4.17 -3.16
C GLY A 66 6.52 -3.83 -3.24
N LEU A 67 5.68 -4.85 -3.09
CA LEU A 67 4.23 -4.73 -3.08
C LEU A 67 3.65 -5.61 -1.96
N CYS A 68 2.70 -5.06 -1.21
CA CYS A 68 1.78 -5.87 -0.41
C CYS A 68 0.34 -5.66 -0.87
N CYS A 69 -0.48 -6.70 -0.74
CA CYS A 69 -1.93 -6.60 -0.86
C CYS A 69 -2.56 -6.85 0.50
N VAL A 70 -3.47 -5.96 0.90
CA VAL A 70 -4.26 -6.10 2.11
C VAL A 70 -5.72 -6.10 1.74
N GLU A 71 -6.42 -7.18 2.07
CA GLU A 71 -7.87 -7.25 1.99
C GLU A 71 -8.48 -6.68 3.26
N VAL A 72 -9.52 -5.86 3.11
CA VAL A 72 -10.15 -5.15 4.22
C VAL A 72 -11.66 -5.37 4.15
N GLU A 73 -12.24 -5.92 5.22
CA GLU A 73 -13.69 -6.01 5.36
C GLU A 73 -14.29 -4.69 5.90
N ASP A 74 -15.62 -4.66 6.03
CA ASP A 74 -16.39 -3.46 6.36
C ASP A 74 -15.78 -2.65 7.54
N GLY A 75 -15.36 -1.43 7.20
CA GLY A 75 -14.92 -0.41 8.14
C GLY A 75 -13.50 0.12 7.95
N ARG A 76 -12.64 -0.52 7.14
CA ARG A 76 -11.25 -0.08 6.87
C ARG A 76 -10.51 0.42 8.12
N ARG A 77 -10.76 -0.26 9.24
CA ARG A 77 -10.23 0.12 10.56
C ARG A 77 -8.78 -0.34 10.66
N SER A 78 -7.99 0.38 11.45
CA SER A 78 -6.68 -0.13 11.85
C SER A 78 -6.84 -1.52 12.48
N GLY A 79 -5.95 -2.44 12.13
CA GLY A 79 -6.01 -3.82 12.63
C GLY A 79 -7.08 -4.73 12.00
N SER A 80 -7.82 -4.27 10.98
CA SER A 80 -8.88 -5.08 10.35
C SER A 80 -8.49 -5.69 9.01
N GLY A 81 -7.32 -5.35 8.48
CA GLY A 81 -6.83 -5.86 7.20
C GLY A 81 -6.16 -7.23 7.33
N VAL A 82 -6.31 -8.05 6.30
CA VAL A 82 -5.62 -9.33 6.13
C VAL A 82 -4.57 -9.17 5.03
N LEU A 83 -3.31 -9.40 5.36
CA LEU A 83 -2.22 -9.45 4.37
C LEU A 83 -2.39 -10.71 3.51
N THR A 84 -2.70 -10.55 2.22
CA THR A 84 -2.91 -11.67 1.30
C THR A 84 -1.75 -11.91 0.37
N VAL A 85 -0.96 -10.86 0.09
CA VAL A 85 0.23 -10.93 -0.77
C VAL A 85 1.33 -10.08 -0.19
N LEU A 86 2.56 -10.59 -0.23
CA LEU A 86 3.79 -9.85 0.01
C LEU A 86 4.80 -10.25 -1.09
N LEU A 87 5.13 -9.33 -1.98
CA LEU A 87 6.07 -9.53 -3.07
C LEU A 87 7.33 -8.71 -2.80
N ASP A 88 8.44 -9.41 -2.66
CA ASP A 88 9.77 -8.83 -2.67
C ASP A 88 10.38 -8.99 -4.07
N PRO A 89 10.69 -7.88 -4.79
CA PRO A 89 11.25 -7.96 -6.13
C PRO A 89 12.57 -8.72 -6.19
N ALA A 90 13.33 -8.79 -5.10
CA ALA A 90 14.57 -9.58 -5.03
C ALA A 90 14.33 -11.09 -5.24
N LEU A 91 13.12 -11.59 -4.97
CA LEU A 91 12.74 -12.99 -5.18
C LEU A 91 12.41 -13.32 -6.64
N TYR A 92 12.20 -12.31 -7.48
CA TYR A 92 11.77 -12.45 -8.87
C TYR A 92 12.80 -11.94 -9.88
N ASN A 93 13.89 -11.31 -9.42
CA ASN A 93 15.03 -11.02 -10.26
C ASN A 93 15.78 -12.33 -10.53
N GLU A 94 15.62 -12.89 -11.73
CA GLU A 94 16.49 -13.95 -12.23
C GLU A 94 17.94 -13.46 -12.12
N GLN A 95 18.79 -14.21 -11.42
CA GLN A 95 20.24 -14.00 -11.46
C GLN A 95 20.68 -14.18 -12.91
N SER A 96 20.89 -13.07 -13.63
CA SER A 96 21.57 -13.05 -14.92
C SER A 96 23.07 -13.20 -14.75
#